data_AF-A0A3M8DGY9-F1
#
_entry.id   AF-A0A3M8DGY9-F1
#
_cell.length_a   1.000
_cell.length_b   1.000
_cell.length_c   1.000
_cell.angle_alpha   90.00
_cell.angle_beta   90.00
_cell.angle_gamma   90.00
#
_symmetry.space_group_name_H-M   'P 1'
#
loop_
_entity.id
_entity.type
_entity.pdbx_description
1 polymer ?
#
loop_
_entity_poly.entity_id
_entity_poly.type
_entity_poly.pdbx_seq_one_letter_code
_entity_poly.pdbx_strand_id
1 'polypeptide(L)'
;MASATDSFNVKDFGATGGGVNDDTAAILQAISAASKVTNSVLVFPSGVGYNISQPITIPAGIDVEMVAPLIYTGTDNITALTVGSASPSNLSRKMRLQVKRKFTSDWSNENSIGIKLINFDQCNVEIVQAIGFCIGVQCMGSNGGFAYNKLVLQDLSNNKVALDLTNEKNGWCNENLYLNGRFWVNSGVNTALSRYGVRITSKDGTYTENNNNVFLKPCFELQYKRGQQACLCALIEHGTNNRFLSIRAENSASASEGWDGVVAKVLNESSENLFEIGFGGGEAYPFSVDDQSKFPVSKLVLPRSYLRDEANLPIFSSGPLHRLGAYARGDNAPYMPTVHVARYNSTDVNRYVSGTYVELTPDYIELRDGTSVGVFVDTSNTNVAGLKRFVIRKDCADGFGGRVNVVCYDGNGVILTDDGNNPYVKGYSNSRPYWVGSEYGGCYKNGQDSEGDFYFAIRPEVKKIRVLLSDGSNNLRLRSFSIYQVDPDVNATVMTGVEDSVPLGVNIAEQPPYKGSFKAGKLFFNSLPSVGSASGWICTTGGIATNNSWVAGKAYSVGNQVKANGNVYQAIVAGKSGSTAPSGTGSSISDGTVKWKYVDKVAVFASIGTIGK
;
A
#
# COMPACT_ATOMS: atom_id res chain seq x y z
N MET A 1 -34.29 -26.59 -37.21
CA MET A 1 -33.23 -27.16 -38.06
C MET A 1 -32.11 -26.14 -38.13
N ALA A 2 -30.92 -26.43 -37.61
CA ALA A 2 -29.76 -25.57 -37.84
C ALA A 2 -29.45 -25.63 -39.34
N SER A 3 -29.48 -24.50 -40.06
CA SER A 3 -28.97 -24.50 -41.43
C SER A 3 -27.49 -24.88 -41.37
N ALA A 4 -27.03 -25.70 -42.31
CA ALA A 4 -25.61 -26.01 -42.44
C ALA A 4 -24.83 -24.69 -42.49
N THR A 5 -23.84 -24.55 -41.63
CA THR A 5 -22.94 -23.38 -41.61
C THR A 5 -21.95 -23.57 -42.76
N ASP A 6 -22.00 -22.71 -43.78
CA ASP A 6 -21.10 -22.83 -44.93
C ASP A 6 -19.68 -22.38 -44.55
N SER A 7 -18.72 -23.29 -44.69
CA SER A 7 -17.31 -23.04 -44.39
C SER A 7 -16.53 -22.72 -45.67
N PHE A 8 -15.73 -21.66 -45.63
CA PHE A 8 -14.87 -21.19 -46.72
C PHE A 8 -13.42 -21.37 -46.32
N ASN A 9 -12.77 -22.41 -46.85
CA ASN A 9 -11.37 -22.68 -46.59
C ASN A 9 -10.50 -21.88 -47.55
N VAL A 10 -9.58 -21.06 -47.03
CA VAL A 10 -8.70 -20.21 -47.85
C VAL A 10 -7.83 -21.00 -48.85
N LYS A 11 -7.56 -22.29 -48.58
CA LYS A 11 -6.81 -23.15 -49.52
C LYS A 11 -7.60 -23.48 -50.79
N ASP A 12 -8.93 -23.49 -50.72
CA ASP A 12 -9.80 -23.70 -51.89
C ASP A 12 -9.74 -22.50 -52.86
N PHE A 13 -9.22 -21.36 -52.39
CA PHE A 13 -8.98 -20.15 -53.16
C PHE A 13 -7.50 -19.96 -53.53
N GLY A 14 -6.65 -20.96 -53.27
CA GLY A 14 -5.24 -20.97 -53.68
C GLY A 14 -4.24 -20.51 -52.61
N ALA A 15 -4.67 -20.27 -51.37
CA ALA A 15 -3.73 -19.98 -50.29
C ALA A 15 -2.90 -21.22 -49.95
N THR A 16 -1.60 -21.05 -49.80
CA THR A 16 -0.66 -22.15 -49.54
C THR A 16 -0.48 -22.42 -48.04
N GLY A 17 -0.41 -21.37 -47.21
CA GLY A 17 -0.14 -21.50 -45.77
C GLY A 17 1.27 -22.03 -45.47
N GLY A 18 2.19 -21.93 -46.43
CA GLY A 18 3.56 -22.45 -46.34
C GLY A 18 4.55 -21.49 -45.67
N GLY A 19 4.15 -20.27 -45.31
CA GLY A 19 5.03 -19.26 -44.71
C GLY A 19 6.06 -18.65 -45.67
N VAL A 20 5.92 -18.89 -46.98
CA VAL A 20 6.84 -18.39 -48.02
C VAL A 20 6.09 -17.50 -49.02
N ASN A 21 5.11 -18.06 -49.72
CA ASN A 21 4.34 -17.35 -50.73
C ASN A 21 3.36 -16.36 -50.10
N ASP A 22 3.12 -15.25 -50.77
CA ASP A 22 2.09 -14.28 -50.38
C ASP A 22 0.71 -14.85 -50.67
N ASP A 23 -0.08 -15.06 -49.62
CA ASP A 23 -1.41 -15.66 -49.66
C ASP A 23 -2.51 -14.58 -49.67
N THR A 24 -2.17 -13.28 -49.66
CA THR A 24 -3.13 -12.16 -49.57
C THR A 24 -4.26 -12.26 -50.58
N ALA A 25 -3.94 -12.47 -51.86
CA ALA A 25 -4.96 -12.46 -52.93
C ALA A 25 -5.99 -13.58 -52.75
N ALA A 26 -5.54 -14.79 -52.41
CA ALA A 26 -6.40 -15.94 -52.17
C ALA A 26 -7.30 -15.74 -50.94
N ILE A 27 -6.75 -15.16 -49.87
CA ILE A 27 -7.51 -14.85 -48.66
C ILE A 27 -8.61 -13.82 -48.96
N LEU A 28 -8.32 -12.76 -49.71
CA LEU A 28 -9.32 -11.76 -50.09
C LEU A 28 -10.44 -12.36 -50.96
N GLN A 29 -10.12 -13.32 -51.83
CA GLN A 29 -11.13 -14.05 -52.60
C GLN A 29 -12.03 -14.91 -51.70
N ALA A 30 -11.44 -15.63 -50.74
CA ALA A 30 -12.19 -16.42 -49.77
C ALA A 30 -13.13 -15.54 -48.92
N ILE A 31 -12.65 -14.37 -48.46
CA ILE A 31 -13.47 -13.38 -47.74
C ILE A 31 -14.64 -12.90 -48.59
N SER A 32 -14.39 -12.56 -49.86
CA SER A 32 -15.44 -12.11 -50.79
C SER A 32 -16.50 -13.17 -51.04
N ALA A 33 -16.13 -14.46 -51.03
CA ALA A 33 -17.07 -15.56 -51.12
C ALA A 33 -17.87 -15.71 -49.81
N ALA A 34 -17.19 -15.72 -48.66
CA ALA A 34 -17.81 -15.86 -47.35
C ALA A 34 -18.78 -14.71 -47.02
N SER A 35 -18.47 -13.48 -47.43
CA SER A 35 -19.32 -12.31 -47.17
C SER A 35 -20.67 -12.34 -47.88
N LYS A 36 -20.85 -13.23 -48.86
CA LYS A 36 -22.12 -13.41 -49.58
C LYS A 36 -23.05 -14.39 -48.88
N VAL A 37 -22.57 -15.07 -47.85
CA VAL A 37 -23.32 -16.08 -47.11
C VAL A 37 -23.51 -15.66 -45.66
N THR A 38 -24.76 -15.67 -45.21
CA THR A 38 -25.12 -15.35 -43.83
C THR A 38 -24.61 -16.42 -42.88
N ASN A 39 -23.96 -16.02 -41.77
CA ASN A 39 -23.38 -16.94 -40.78
C ASN A 39 -22.34 -17.90 -41.39
N SER A 40 -21.52 -17.42 -42.34
CA SER A 40 -20.40 -18.20 -42.88
C SER A 40 -19.24 -18.32 -41.90
N VAL A 41 -18.40 -19.33 -42.11
CA VAL A 41 -17.14 -19.53 -41.36
C VAL A 41 -15.97 -19.44 -42.33
N LEU A 42 -15.04 -18.51 -42.09
CA LEU A 42 -13.77 -18.44 -42.82
C LEU A 42 -12.71 -19.26 -42.09
N VAL A 43 -12.13 -20.25 -42.78
CA VAL A 43 -11.21 -21.22 -42.19
C VAL A 43 -9.80 -21.02 -42.74
N PHE A 44 -8.82 -20.93 -41.83
CA PHE A 44 -7.40 -20.97 -42.12
C PHE A 44 -6.81 -22.26 -41.54
N PRO A 45 -6.74 -23.35 -42.34
CA PRO A 45 -6.25 -24.64 -41.87
C PRO A 45 -4.80 -24.63 -41.36
N SER A 46 -4.36 -25.78 -40.85
CA SER A 46 -2.97 -25.96 -40.41
C SER A 46 -1.97 -25.67 -41.55
N GLY A 47 -0.84 -25.10 -41.13
CA GLY A 47 0.27 -24.65 -41.97
C GLY A 47 1.32 -23.96 -41.12
N VAL A 48 2.43 -23.56 -41.74
CA VAL A 48 3.48 -22.75 -41.07
C VAL A 48 2.94 -21.34 -40.78
N GLY A 49 2.08 -20.85 -41.66
CA GLY A 49 1.41 -19.55 -41.59
C GLY A 49 1.14 -19.00 -42.98
N TYR A 50 0.21 -18.06 -43.05
CA TYR A 50 -0.22 -17.45 -44.30
C TYR A 50 0.43 -16.07 -44.41
N ASN A 51 1.42 -15.91 -45.29
CA ASN A 51 2.06 -14.61 -45.45
C ASN A 51 1.08 -13.63 -46.09
N ILE A 52 1.04 -12.41 -45.57
CA ILE A 52 0.26 -11.32 -46.12
C ILE A 52 1.16 -10.11 -46.32
N SER A 53 1.18 -9.56 -47.54
CA SER A 53 1.89 -8.31 -47.84
C SER A 53 1.02 -7.07 -47.62
N GLN A 54 -0.30 -7.25 -47.57
CA GLN A 54 -1.29 -6.19 -47.40
C GLN A 54 -2.24 -6.48 -46.22
N PRO A 55 -2.91 -5.45 -45.66
CA PRO A 55 -3.95 -5.63 -44.66
C PRO A 55 -5.06 -6.58 -45.10
N ILE A 56 -5.56 -7.37 -44.16
CA ILE A 56 -6.75 -8.20 -44.33
C ILE A 56 -7.91 -7.57 -43.54
N THR A 57 -9.02 -7.32 -44.23
CA THR A 57 -10.26 -6.82 -43.61
C THR A 57 -11.36 -7.86 -43.82
N ILE A 58 -11.87 -8.39 -42.71
CA ILE A 58 -13.01 -9.31 -42.67
C ILE A 58 -14.24 -8.51 -42.23
N PRO A 59 -15.29 -8.38 -43.06
CA PRO A 59 -16.50 -7.64 -42.69
C PRO A 59 -17.25 -8.34 -41.55
N ALA A 60 -18.18 -7.63 -40.92
CA ALA A 60 -19.02 -8.19 -39.87
C ALA A 60 -19.90 -9.36 -40.38
N GLY A 61 -20.24 -10.29 -39.48
CA GLY A 61 -21.16 -11.41 -39.76
C GLY A 61 -20.49 -12.74 -40.14
N ILE A 62 -19.16 -12.75 -40.27
CA ILE A 62 -18.36 -13.95 -40.62
C ILE A 62 -17.67 -14.46 -39.36
N ASP A 63 -17.88 -15.73 -39.00
CA ASP A 63 -17.08 -16.42 -37.98
C ASP A 63 -15.70 -16.77 -38.57
N VAL A 64 -14.64 -16.77 -37.75
CA VAL A 64 -13.26 -16.98 -38.24
C VAL A 64 -12.55 -18.03 -37.41
N GLU A 65 -12.00 -19.05 -38.07
CA GLU A 65 -11.24 -20.13 -37.43
C GLU A 65 -9.81 -20.18 -37.98
N MET A 66 -8.86 -19.64 -37.22
CA MET A 66 -7.44 -19.69 -37.56
C MET A 66 -6.69 -20.80 -36.81
N VAL A 67 -6.33 -21.87 -37.52
CA VAL A 67 -5.43 -22.92 -37.01
C VAL A 67 -3.96 -22.55 -37.24
N ALA A 68 -3.64 -21.82 -38.31
CA ALA A 68 -2.32 -21.21 -38.53
C ALA A 68 -2.39 -19.67 -38.60
N PRO A 69 -1.32 -18.94 -38.24
CA PRO A 69 -1.35 -17.48 -38.17
C PRO A 69 -1.30 -16.82 -39.53
N LEU A 70 -1.86 -15.61 -39.62
CA LEU A 70 -1.42 -14.64 -40.61
C LEU A 70 -0.02 -14.13 -40.22
N ILE A 71 0.86 -14.03 -41.20
CA ILE A 71 2.22 -13.51 -41.04
C ILE A 71 2.33 -12.24 -41.86
N TYR A 72 2.27 -11.08 -41.22
CA TYR A 72 2.48 -9.81 -41.94
C TYR A 72 3.95 -9.65 -42.31
N THR A 73 4.23 -9.64 -43.61
CA THR A 73 5.59 -9.58 -44.16
C THR A 73 6.01 -8.17 -44.58
N GLY A 74 5.07 -7.21 -44.61
CA GLY A 74 5.36 -5.82 -44.94
C GLY A 74 6.13 -5.10 -43.82
N THR A 75 6.74 -3.97 -44.18
CA THR A 75 7.47 -3.09 -43.24
C THR A 75 6.62 -1.93 -42.72
N ASP A 76 5.51 -1.62 -43.39
CA ASP A 76 4.68 -0.46 -43.05
C ASP A 76 3.97 -0.63 -41.70
N ASN A 77 3.80 0.48 -40.99
CA ASN A 77 3.10 0.55 -39.71
C ASN A 77 1.58 0.68 -39.94
N ILE A 78 0.96 -0.44 -40.34
CA ILE A 78 -0.48 -0.56 -40.65
C ILE A 78 -1.12 -1.70 -39.86
N THR A 79 -2.46 -1.73 -39.83
CA THR A 79 -3.22 -2.81 -39.21
C THR A 79 -3.16 -4.06 -40.09
N ALA A 80 -2.69 -5.19 -39.56
CA ALA A 80 -2.55 -6.44 -40.31
C ALA A 80 -3.89 -7.16 -40.51
N LEU A 81 -4.71 -7.26 -39.45
CA LEU A 81 -6.04 -7.85 -39.49
C LEU A 81 -7.08 -6.91 -38.87
N THR A 82 -8.13 -6.59 -39.63
CA THR A 82 -9.34 -5.92 -39.11
C THR A 82 -10.52 -6.88 -39.23
N VAL A 83 -11.29 -7.05 -38.17
CA VAL A 83 -12.53 -7.82 -38.16
C VAL A 83 -13.68 -6.94 -37.69
N GLY A 84 -14.74 -6.87 -38.49
CA GLY A 84 -15.91 -6.03 -38.22
C GLY A 84 -15.85 -4.65 -38.84
N SER A 85 -16.88 -3.86 -38.57
CA SER A 85 -17.06 -2.50 -39.09
C SER A 85 -17.88 -1.66 -38.09
N ALA A 86 -17.94 -0.35 -38.32
CA ALA A 86 -18.80 0.55 -37.52
C ALA A 86 -20.30 0.21 -37.67
N SER A 87 -20.69 -0.32 -38.83
CA SER A 87 -22.01 -0.87 -39.09
C SER A 87 -21.92 -1.88 -40.24
N PRO A 88 -22.56 -3.05 -40.16
CA PRO A 88 -23.26 -3.59 -38.97
C PRO A 88 -22.27 -4.11 -37.90
N SER A 89 -22.77 -4.32 -36.67
CA SER A 89 -21.98 -4.92 -35.58
C SER A 89 -21.78 -6.43 -35.77
N ASN A 90 -20.76 -7.00 -35.12
CA ASN A 90 -20.58 -8.45 -34.97
C ASN A 90 -21.39 -8.96 -33.78
N LEU A 91 -22.55 -9.57 -34.05
CA LEU A 91 -23.45 -10.08 -33.01
C LEU A 91 -23.27 -11.59 -32.83
N SER A 92 -23.04 -12.05 -31.60
CA SER A 92 -23.02 -13.49 -31.23
C SER A 92 -22.09 -14.34 -32.10
N ARG A 93 -20.88 -13.83 -32.41
CA ARG A 93 -19.90 -14.52 -33.25
C ARG A 93 -18.93 -15.38 -32.45
N LYS A 94 -18.31 -16.34 -33.14
CA LYS A 94 -17.21 -17.16 -32.63
C LYS A 94 -15.96 -16.94 -33.46
N MET A 95 -14.86 -16.62 -32.80
CA MET A 95 -13.60 -16.31 -33.46
C MET A 95 -12.43 -17.03 -32.79
N ARG A 96 -11.52 -17.55 -33.60
CA ARG A 96 -10.17 -17.97 -33.22
C ARG A 96 -9.19 -17.25 -34.14
N LEU A 97 -8.41 -16.32 -33.60
CA LEU A 97 -7.59 -15.40 -34.38
C LEU A 97 -6.12 -15.50 -33.99
N GLN A 98 -5.24 -15.37 -34.97
CA GLN A 98 -3.80 -15.27 -34.73
C GLN A 98 -3.06 -14.53 -35.83
N VAL A 99 -2.24 -13.58 -35.41
CA VAL A 99 -1.40 -12.77 -36.28
C VAL A 99 -0.01 -12.61 -35.66
N LYS A 100 1.03 -12.69 -36.48
CA LYS A 100 2.38 -12.27 -36.08
C LYS A 100 3.01 -11.40 -37.15
N ARG A 101 3.89 -10.50 -36.74
CA ARG A 101 4.72 -9.70 -37.63
C ARG A 101 6.02 -10.42 -37.93
N LYS A 102 6.45 -10.46 -39.20
CA LYS A 102 7.75 -11.06 -39.58
C LYS A 102 8.92 -10.26 -39.02
N PHE A 103 8.80 -8.94 -39.00
CA PHE A 103 9.78 -8.01 -38.45
C PHE A 103 9.12 -7.17 -37.37
N THR A 104 9.59 -7.29 -36.13
CA THR A 104 9.04 -6.55 -34.99
C THR A 104 8.96 -5.05 -35.28
N SER A 105 7.83 -4.43 -34.94
CA SER A 105 7.64 -2.98 -35.05
C SER A 105 8.63 -2.23 -34.15
N ASP A 106 9.07 -1.07 -34.62
CA ASP A 106 9.86 -0.09 -33.86
C ASP A 106 9.03 0.67 -32.80
N TRP A 107 7.72 0.43 -32.73
CA TRP A 107 6.76 1.06 -31.82
C TRP A 107 6.60 2.58 -31.98
N SER A 108 7.07 3.13 -33.11
CA SER A 108 6.98 4.57 -33.38
C SER A 108 5.58 5.01 -33.82
N ASN A 109 4.75 4.08 -34.29
CA ASN A 109 3.45 4.39 -34.88
C ASN A 109 2.37 3.38 -34.46
N GLU A 110 1.32 3.89 -33.81
CA GLU A 110 0.20 3.10 -33.28
C GLU A 110 -0.76 2.56 -34.34
N ASN A 111 -0.62 2.96 -35.62
CA ASN A 111 -1.33 2.31 -36.72
C ASN A 111 -0.84 0.88 -36.97
N SER A 112 0.35 0.52 -36.47
CA SER A 112 0.86 -0.86 -36.47
C SER A 112 0.09 -1.70 -35.45
N ILE A 113 -0.98 -2.33 -35.93
CA ILE A 113 -1.91 -3.12 -35.10
C ILE A 113 -1.93 -4.56 -35.62
N GLY A 114 -1.79 -5.54 -34.75
CA GLY A 114 -1.90 -6.95 -35.12
C GLY A 114 -3.33 -7.31 -35.50
N ILE A 115 -4.25 -7.20 -34.52
CA ILE A 115 -5.67 -7.54 -34.66
C ILE A 115 -6.52 -6.37 -34.18
N LYS A 116 -7.36 -5.83 -35.04
CA LYS A 116 -8.37 -4.80 -34.70
C LYS A 116 -9.76 -5.41 -34.78
N LEU A 117 -10.50 -5.38 -33.67
CA LEU A 117 -11.86 -5.88 -33.56
C LEU A 117 -12.82 -4.71 -33.36
N ILE A 118 -13.80 -4.57 -34.25
CA ILE A 118 -14.72 -3.43 -34.26
C ILE A 118 -16.15 -3.91 -33.99
N ASN A 119 -16.80 -3.29 -33.00
CA ASN A 119 -18.21 -3.49 -32.63
C ASN A 119 -18.63 -4.96 -32.44
N PHE A 120 -17.94 -5.67 -31.55
CA PHE A 120 -18.34 -7.02 -31.15
C PHE A 120 -19.33 -6.95 -30.00
N ASP A 121 -20.42 -7.70 -30.11
CA ASP A 121 -21.49 -7.75 -29.12
C ASP A 121 -21.86 -9.22 -28.86
N GLN A 122 -21.76 -9.65 -27.60
CA GLN A 122 -22.06 -11.02 -27.15
C GLN A 122 -21.22 -12.11 -27.83
N CYS A 123 -19.97 -11.80 -28.20
CA CYS A 123 -19.09 -12.72 -28.93
C CYS A 123 -18.19 -13.56 -28.01
N ASN A 124 -17.75 -14.71 -28.54
CA ASN A 124 -16.68 -15.52 -27.95
C ASN A 124 -15.44 -15.46 -28.86
N VAL A 125 -14.35 -14.90 -28.35
CA VAL A 125 -13.12 -14.69 -29.13
C VAL A 125 -11.95 -15.37 -28.44
N GLU A 126 -11.17 -16.13 -29.19
CA GLU A 126 -9.88 -16.64 -28.77
C GLU A 126 -8.79 -15.94 -29.57
N ILE A 127 -7.93 -15.20 -28.88
CA ILE A 127 -6.69 -14.67 -29.45
C ILE A 127 -5.58 -15.65 -29.12
N VAL A 128 -5.21 -16.47 -30.11
CA VAL A 128 -4.12 -17.45 -29.96
C VAL A 128 -2.77 -16.74 -29.93
N GLN A 129 -2.57 -15.75 -30.82
CA GLN A 129 -1.40 -14.89 -30.75
C GLN A 129 -1.59 -13.54 -31.45
N ALA A 130 -0.94 -12.51 -30.93
CA ALA A 130 -0.77 -11.21 -31.57
C ALA A 130 0.63 -10.68 -31.24
N ILE A 131 1.60 -10.86 -32.15
CA ILE A 131 3.03 -10.72 -31.81
C ILE A 131 3.75 -9.68 -32.69
N GLY A 132 4.49 -8.78 -32.05
CA GLY A 132 5.50 -7.93 -32.69
C GLY A 132 4.98 -6.61 -33.28
N PHE A 133 3.83 -6.11 -32.82
CA PHE A 133 3.20 -4.89 -33.31
C PHE A 133 3.41 -3.71 -32.35
N CYS A 134 2.99 -2.50 -32.73
CA CYS A 134 2.88 -1.42 -31.74
C CYS A 134 1.69 -1.73 -30.81
N ILE A 135 0.52 -2.05 -31.38
CA ILE A 135 -0.63 -2.57 -30.64
C ILE A 135 -0.84 -4.03 -31.04
N GLY A 136 -0.84 -4.96 -30.09
CA GLY A 136 -1.09 -6.38 -30.35
C GLY A 136 -2.54 -6.60 -30.79
N VAL A 137 -3.47 -6.32 -29.89
CA VAL A 137 -4.92 -6.41 -30.11
C VAL A 137 -5.58 -5.10 -29.74
N GLN A 138 -6.49 -4.60 -30.60
CA GLN A 138 -7.35 -3.46 -30.32
C GLN A 138 -8.82 -3.89 -30.31
N CYS A 139 -9.49 -3.71 -29.19
CA CYS A 139 -10.93 -3.82 -29.03
C CYS A 139 -11.53 -2.41 -29.12
N MET A 140 -12.41 -2.17 -30.10
CA MET A 140 -12.90 -0.82 -30.38
C MET A 140 -14.42 -0.77 -30.60
N GLY A 141 -15.10 0.09 -29.84
CA GLY A 141 -16.43 0.58 -30.18
C GLY A 141 -16.35 1.73 -31.19
N SER A 142 -17.16 1.73 -32.24
CA SER A 142 -17.20 2.78 -33.26
C SER A 142 -18.65 3.06 -33.67
N ASN A 143 -19.24 4.17 -33.18
CA ASN A 143 -20.67 4.45 -33.34
C ASN A 143 -21.58 3.26 -32.95
N GLY A 144 -21.13 2.52 -31.94
CA GLY A 144 -21.64 1.22 -31.52
C GLY A 144 -20.78 0.61 -30.41
N GLY A 145 -21.21 -0.54 -29.90
CA GLY A 145 -20.58 -1.18 -28.74
C GLY A 145 -19.61 -2.31 -29.09
N PHE A 146 -18.47 -2.32 -28.42
CA PHE A 146 -17.68 -3.52 -28.15
C PHE A 146 -18.02 -3.99 -26.72
N ALA A 147 -19.05 -4.83 -26.57
CA ALA A 147 -19.59 -5.16 -25.26
C ALA A 147 -20.06 -6.60 -25.07
N TYR A 148 -20.14 -7.03 -23.81
CA TYR A 148 -20.67 -8.34 -23.40
C TYR A 148 -19.91 -9.54 -23.99
N ASN A 149 -18.62 -9.34 -24.32
CA ASN A 149 -17.81 -10.36 -24.96
C ASN A 149 -17.00 -11.17 -23.94
N LYS A 150 -16.71 -12.43 -24.31
CA LYS A 150 -15.68 -13.24 -23.64
C LYS A 150 -14.47 -13.41 -24.56
N LEU A 151 -13.31 -12.97 -24.10
CA LEU A 151 -12.04 -13.10 -24.79
C LEU A 151 -11.09 -14.01 -24.01
N VAL A 152 -10.60 -15.07 -24.65
CA VAL A 152 -9.51 -15.90 -24.14
C VAL A 152 -8.22 -15.45 -24.80
N LEU A 153 -7.27 -14.99 -23.99
CA LEU A 153 -5.99 -14.47 -24.45
C LEU A 153 -4.89 -15.51 -24.21
N GLN A 154 -4.12 -15.80 -25.25
CA GLN A 154 -2.93 -16.63 -25.16
C GLN A 154 -1.67 -15.76 -25.28
N ASP A 155 -0.99 -15.69 -26.42
CA ASP A 155 0.32 -15.02 -26.52
C ASP A 155 0.24 -13.62 -27.16
N LEU A 156 0.40 -12.56 -26.35
CA LEU A 156 0.38 -11.16 -26.80
C LEU A 156 1.79 -10.54 -26.69
N SER A 157 2.79 -11.24 -27.23
CA SER A 157 4.20 -10.89 -27.04
C SER A 157 4.75 -9.76 -27.92
N ASN A 158 5.79 -9.08 -27.42
CA ASN A 158 6.61 -8.10 -28.15
C ASN A 158 5.81 -6.93 -28.74
N ASN A 159 4.76 -6.52 -28.03
CA ASN A 159 3.97 -5.34 -28.38
C ASN A 159 4.29 -4.16 -27.45
N LYS A 160 4.13 -2.93 -27.94
CA LYS A 160 4.21 -1.74 -27.07
C LYS A 160 3.01 -1.71 -26.14
N VAL A 161 1.82 -1.90 -26.71
CA VAL A 161 0.54 -2.09 -26.03
C VAL A 161 0.06 -3.48 -26.43
N ALA A 162 0.05 -4.43 -25.51
CA ALA A 162 -0.38 -5.79 -25.86
C ALA A 162 -1.89 -5.88 -26.12
N LEU A 163 -2.71 -5.22 -25.29
CA LEU A 163 -4.15 -5.11 -25.47
C LEU A 163 -4.62 -3.66 -25.27
N ASP A 164 -5.34 -3.14 -26.24
CA ASP A 164 -5.86 -1.77 -26.29
C ASP A 164 -7.40 -1.79 -26.31
N LEU A 165 -8.03 -1.21 -25.29
CA LEU A 165 -9.48 -0.99 -25.24
C LEU A 165 -9.73 0.48 -25.53
N THR A 166 -10.45 0.76 -26.62
CA THR A 166 -10.67 2.12 -27.09
C THR A 166 -12.04 2.29 -27.74
N ASN A 167 -12.31 3.50 -28.19
CA ASN A 167 -13.51 3.86 -28.92
C ASN A 167 -13.28 5.03 -29.87
N GLU A 168 -14.20 5.19 -30.80
CA GLU A 168 -14.39 6.40 -31.60
C GLU A 168 -15.88 6.61 -31.90
N LYS A 169 -16.24 7.81 -32.40
CA LYS A 169 -17.59 8.16 -32.86
C LYS A 169 -18.66 7.84 -31.83
N ASN A 170 -18.40 8.17 -30.57
CA ASN A 170 -19.29 7.89 -29.43
C ASN A 170 -19.60 6.38 -29.24
N GLY A 171 -18.70 5.50 -29.68
CA GLY A 171 -18.74 4.08 -29.35
C GLY A 171 -18.21 3.80 -27.95
N TRP A 172 -18.40 2.56 -27.47
CA TRP A 172 -17.98 2.17 -26.12
C TRP A 172 -17.34 0.78 -26.11
N CYS A 173 -16.41 0.55 -25.18
CA CYS A 173 -15.80 -0.76 -24.94
C CYS A 173 -16.04 -1.18 -23.48
N ASN A 174 -17.19 -1.82 -23.22
CA ASN A 174 -17.72 -2.02 -21.87
C ASN A 174 -18.12 -3.48 -21.59
N GLU A 175 -18.12 -3.88 -20.31
CA GLU A 175 -18.70 -5.16 -19.87
C GLU A 175 -18.10 -6.40 -20.56
N ASN A 176 -16.78 -6.40 -20.79
CA ASN A 176 -16.10 -7.53 -21.40
C ASN A 176 -15.31 -8.34 -20.37
N LEU A 177 -15.28 -9.67 -20.57
CA LEU A 177 -14.48 -10.60 -19.79
C LEU A 177 -13.25 -11.05 -20.59
N TYR A 178 -12.06 -10.74 -20.08
CA TYR A 178 -10.77 -11.17 -20.62
C TYR A 178 -10.14 -12.22 -19.71
N LEU A 179 -9.81 -13.39 -20.26
CA LEU A 179 -9.31 -14.54 -19.52
C LEU A 179 -7.86 -14.85 -19.91
N ASN A 180 -7.00 -15.07 -18.91
CA ASN A 180 -5.59 -15.40 -19.04
C ASN A 180 -4.77 -14.32 -19.79
N GLY A 181 -3.82 -14.75 -20.62
CA GLY A 181 -2.96 -13.90 -21.43
C GLY A 181 -1.52 -13.87 -20.93
N ARG A 182 -0.59 -14.18 -21.82
CA ARG A 182 0.85 -13.94 -21.69
C ARG A 182 1.16 -12.60 -22.35
N PHE A 183 1.28 -11.56 -21.53
CA PHE A 183 1.67 -10.21 -21.91
C PHE A 183 3.17 -10.07 -21.68
N TRP A 184 3.96 -10.50 -22.67
CA TRP A 184 5.41 -10.66 -22.52
C TRP A 184 6.17 -9.78 -23.51
N VAL A 185 7.33 -9.28 -23.12
CA VAL A 185 8.26 -8.64 -24.05
C VAL A 185 9.63 -9.30 -23.92
N ASN A 186 10.33 -9.51 -25.02
CA ASN A 186 11.71 -9.97 -24.96
C ASN A 186 12.63 -8.85 -24.43
N SER A 187 13.60 -9.19 -23.58
CA SER A 187 14.53 -8.23 -22.96
C SER A 187 15.33 -7.38 -23.96
N GLY A 188 15.46 -7.78 -25.22
CA GLY A 188 16.14 -7.01 -26.27
C GLY A 188 15.23 -6.09 -27.09
N VAL A 189 13.91 -6.15 -26.92
CA VAL A 189 12.96 -5.39 -27.76
C VAL A 189 12.74 -4.01 -27.19
N ASN A 190 13.05 -2.98 -28.01
CA ASN A 190 12.70 -1.57 -27.80
C ASN A 190 12.93 -1.08 -26.36
N THR A 191 14.08 -1.43 -25.76
CA THR A 191 14.40 -1.26 -24.33
C THR A 191 14.39 0.17 -23.83
N ALA A 192 14.46 1.15 -24.74
CA ALA A 192 14.42 2.58 -24.43
C ALA A 192 13.00 3.17 -24.47
N LEU A 193 11.97 2.37 -24.70
CA LEU A 193 10.58 2.81 -24.86
C LEU A 193 9.66 2.21 -23.80
N SER A 194 8.67 3.00 -23.40
CA SER A 194 7.59 2.55 -22.51
C SER A 194 6.73 1.48 -23.16
N ARG A 195 6.13 0.63 -22.32
CA ARG A 195 5.33 -0.53 -22.72
C ARG A 195 4.24 -0.84 -21.70
N TYR A 196 3.16 -1.41 -22.18
CA TYR A 196 1.91 -1.57 -21.46
C TYR A 196 1.29 -2.93 -21.76
N GLY A 197 0.88 -3.64 -20.70
CA GLY A 197 0.09 -4.85 -20.84
C GLY A 197 -1.29 -4.55 -21.42
N VAL A 198 -2.07 -3.75 -20.69
CA VAL A 198 -3.38 -3.26 -21.11
C VAL A 198 -3.39 -1.73 -21.13
N ARG A 199 -3.99 -1.14 -22.17
CA ARG A 199 -4.34 0.28 -22.21
C ARG A 199 -5.85 0.44 -22.35
N ILE A 200 -6.45 1.34 -21.56
CA ILE A 200 -7.86 1.72 -21.67
C ILE A 200 -7.92 3.22 -21.96
N THR A 201 -8.43 3.60 -23.13
CA THR A 201 -8.33 4.96 -23.67
C THR A 201 -9.55 5.36 -24.51
N SER A 202 -9.58 6.59 -25.01
CA SER A 202 -10.56 7.07 -25.99
C SER A 202 -9.81 7.73 -27.14
N LYS A 203 -9.99 7.20 -28.36
CA LYS A 203 -9.20 7.64 -29.52
C LYS A 203 -9.52 9.07 -29.93
N ASP A 204 -10.78 9.48 -29.80
CA ASP A 204 -11.27 10.79 -30.23
C ASP A 204 -11.90 11.62 -29.10
N GLY A 205 -11.85 11.11 -27.86
CA GLY A 205 -12.38 11.79 -26.67
C GLY A 205 -13.91 11.88 -26.62
N THR A 206 -14.63 11.21 -27.54
CA THR A 206 -16.10 11.30 -27.59
C THR A 206 -16.79 10.44 -26.54
N TYR A 207 -16.13 9.38 -26.07
CA TYR A 207 -16.58 8.54 -24.96
C TYR A 207 -15.40 8.18 -24.06
N THR A 208 -15.40 8.69 -22.82
CA THR A 208 -14.24 8.62 -21.91
C THR A 208 -14.41 7.66 -20.73
N GLU A 209 -15.42 6.79 -20.80
CA GLU A 209 -15.86 5.97 -19.67
C GLU A 209 -15.87 4.47 -20.02
N ASN A 210 -14.84 3.95 -20.72
CA ASN A 210 -14.79 2.51 -20.99
C ASN A 210 -14.76 1.73 -19.67
N ASN A 211 -15.78 0.92 -19.43
CA ASN A 211 -16.08 0.49 -18.07
C ASN A 211 -16.44 -0.98 -17.90
N ASN A 212 -16.37 -1.41 -16.64
CA ASN A 212 -16.77 -2.73 -16.19
C ASN A 212 -16.12 -3.89 -16.96
N ASN A 213 -14.90 -3.68 -17.47
CA ASN A 213 -14.12 -4.75 -18.08
C ASN A 213 -13.38 -5.52 -16.98
N VAL A 214 -13.41 -6.85 -17.08
CA VAL A 214 -12.79 -7.75 -16.11
C VAL A 214 -11.68 -8.56 -16.77
N PHE A 215 -10.47 -8.47 -16.22
CA PHE A 215 -9.30 -9.24 -16.61
C PHE A 215 -8.99 -10.26 -15.52
N LEU A 216 -9.09 -11.54 -15.83
CA LEU A 216 -8.86 -12.62 -14.86
C LEU A 216 -7.59 -13.41 -15.21
N LYS A 217 -6.65 -13.45 -14.26
CA LYS A 217 -5.35 -14.12 -14.38
C LYS A 217 -4.47 -13.68 -15.57
N PRO A 218 -4.38 -12.38 -15.93
CA PRO A 218 -3.37 -11.96 -16.89
C PRO A 218 -1.96 -12.10 -16.32
N CYS A 219 -1.01 -12.48 -17.17
CA CYS A 219 0.39 -12.63 -16.83
C CYS A 219 1.24 -11.56 -17.55
N PHE A 220 1.73 -10.58 -16.79
CA PHE A 220 2.57 -9.49 -17.26
C PHE A 220 4.03 -9.76 -16.95
N GLU A 221 4.84 -9.81 -18.02
CA GLU A 221 6.29 -9.98 -18.01
C GLU A 221 6.93 -8.99 -19.00
N LEU A 222 6.89 -7.71 -18.64
CA LEU A 222 7.23 -6.58 -19.52
C LEU A 222 8.73 -6.23 -19.54
N GLN A 223 9.54 -6.92 -18.73
CA GLN A 223 11.01 -6.78 -18.65
C GLN A 223 11.50 -5.42 -18.14
N TYR A 224 10.81 -4.85 -17.16
CA TYR A 224 11.30 -3.70 -16.41
C TYR A 224 12.67 -3.97 -15.79
N LYS A 225 13.52 -2.94 -15.82
CA LYS A 225 14.74 -2.83 -15.01
C LYS A 225 14.79 -1.46 -14.36
N ARG A 226 15.35 -1.37 -13.15
CA ARG A 226 15.48 -0.11 -12.43
C ARG A 226 16.09 1.00 -13.30
N GLY A 227 15.45 2.17 -13.32
CA GLY A 227 15.89 3.34 -14.09
C GLY A 227 15.49 3.35 -15.58
N GLN A 228 14.71 2.37 -16.05
CA GLN A 228 14.18 2.36 -17.41
C GLN A 228 12.82 3.08 -17.53
N GLN A 229 12.34 3.21 -18.78
CA GLN A 229 11.02 3.72 -19.10
C GLN A 229 9.89 2.87 -18.53
N ALA A 230 8.68 3.43 -18.55
CA ALA A 230 7.51 2.83 -17.90
C ALA A 230 7.16 1.45 -18.48
N CYS A 231 7.00 0.47 -17.58
CA CYS A 231 6.55 -0.89 -17.89
C CYS A 231 5.33 -1.20 -17.02
N LEU A 232 4.12 -0.89 -17.50
CA LEU A 232 2.91 -0.97 -16.68
C LEU A 232 2.06 -2.18 -17.07
N CYS A 233 1.55 -2.91 -16.08
CA CYS A 233 0.50 -3.89 -16.31
C CYS A 233 -0.73 -3.23 -16.94
N ALA A 234 -1.09 -2.03 -16.46
CA ALA A 234 -2.19 -1.25 -17.00
C ALA A 234 -1.89 0.26 -17.08
N LEU A 235 -2.31 0.87 -18.19
CA LEU A 235 -2.43 2.32 -18.35
C LEU A 235 -3.92 2.64 -18.58
N ILE A 236 -4.56 3.33 -17.63
CA ILE A 236 -5.96 3.71 -17.71
C ILE A 236 -6.04 5.23 -17.89
N GLU A 237 -6.27 5.65 -19.14
CA GLU A 237 -6.47 7.06 -19.49
C GLU A 237 -7.95 7.45 -19.38
N HIS A 238 -8.85 6.55 -19.78
CA HIS A 238 -10.28 6.80 -19.85
C HIS A 238 -11.08 5.53 -19.53
N GLY A 239 -11.14 5.18 -18.23
CA GLY A 239 -11.89 4.01 -17.81
C GLY A 239 -12.28 3.97 -16.34
N THR A 240 -13.46 3.38 -16.09
CA THR A 240 -14.08 3.34 -14.77
C THR A 240 -14.50 1.93 -14.40
N ASN A 241 -14.38 1.53 -13.13
CA ASN A 241 -14.83 0.23 -12.64
C ASN A 241 -14.19 -0.99 -13.34
N ASN A 242 -13.01 -0.86 -13.93
CA ASN A 242 -12.31 -2.00 -14.53
C ASN A 242 -11.59 -2.81 -13.45
N ARG A 243 -11.59 -4.14 -13.59
CA ARG A 243 -11.09 -5.08 -12.59
C ARG A 243 -9.99 -5.96 -13.15
N PHE A 244 -8.80 -5.88 -12.57
CA PHE A 244 -7.65 -6.73 -12.88
C PHE A 244 -7.45 -7.70 -11.71
N LEU A 245 -7.84 -8.95 -11.90
CA LEU A 245 -7.98 -9.93 -10.83
C LEU A 245 -6.92 -11.03 -10.91
N SER A 246 -6.29 -11.30 -9.77
CA SER A 246 -5.22 -12.29 -9.61
C SER A 246 -4.11 -12.18 -10.66
N ILE A 247 -3.61 -10.96 -10.90
CA ILE A 247 -2.59 -10.71 -11.93
C ILE A 247 -1.24 -11.30 -11.52
N ARG A 248 -0.50 -11.84 -12.49
CA ARG A 248 0.94 -12.05 -12.35
C ARG A 248 1.66 -10.81 -12.84
N ALA A 249 2.36 -10.11 -11.95
CA ALA A 249 3.20 -8.95 -12.26
C ALA A 249 4.66 -9.29 -11.97
N GLU A 250 5.39 -9.72 -12.98
CA GLU A 250 6.82 -10.06 -12.87
C GLU A 250 7.62 -9.12 -13.77
N ASN A 251 8.59 -8.41 -13.20
CA ASN A 251 9.35 -7.37 -13.91
C ASN A 251 8.42 -6.43 -14.72
N SER A 252 7.29 -6.05 -14.13
CA SER A 252 6.21 -5.31 -14.79
C SER A 252 5.71 -4.18 -13.90
N ALA A 253 6.64 -3.33 -13.52
CA ALA A 253 6.37 -2.09 -12.81
C ALA A 253 7.24 -0.96 -13.35
N SER A 254 6.92 0.29 -13.04
CA SER A 254 7.71 1.47 -13.40
C SER A 254 8.35 2.11 -12.17
N ALA A 255 9.41 2.90 -12.40
CA ALA A 255 9.76 3.98 -11.50
C ALA A 255 8.77 5.14 -11.69
N SER A 256 8.25 5.71 -10.61
CA SER A 256 7.57 7.00 -10.59
C SER A 256 8.22 7.87 -9.53
N GLU A 257 8.73 9.05 -9.89
CA GLU A 257 9.19 10.11 -8.97
C GLU A 257 9.87 9.59 -7.67
N GLY A 258 10.89 8.74 -7.81
CA GLY A 258 11.68 8.22 -6.68
C GLY A 258 11.19 6.91 -6.05
N TRP A 259 10.13 6.29 -6.57
CA TRP A 259 9.61 5.00 -6.12
C TRP A 259 9.53 3.98 -7.27
N ASP A 260 10.22 2.85 -7.12
CA ASP A 260 10.03 1.69 -8.00
C ASP A 260 8.79 0.90 -7.56
N GLY A 261 8.02 0.36 -8.50
CA GLY A 261 6.93 -0.58 -8.19
C GLY A 261 5.55 -0.23 -8.74
N VAL A 262 5.42 0.81 -9.56
CA VAL A 262 4.12 1.20 -10.12
C VAL A 262 3.66 0.19 -11.15
N VAL A 263 2.64 -0.62 -10.82
CA VAL A 263 2.08 -1.63 -11.75
C VAL A 263 1.01 -1.04 -12.67
N ALA A 264 0.35 0.04 -12.24
CA ALA A 264 -0.67 0.70 -13.03
C ALA A 264 -0.64 2.21 -12.83
N LYS A 265 -0.99 2.93 -13.90
CA LYS A 265 -1.18 4.37 -13.89
C LYS A 265 -2.61 4.70 -14.30
N VAL A 266 -3.27 5.56 -13.53
CA VAL A 266 -4.67 5.97 -13.73
C VAL A 266 -4.71 7.48 -13.89
N LEU A 267 -5.40 7.97 -14.91
CA LEU A 267 -5.36 9.37 -15.35
C LEU A 267 -6.76 9.93 -15.62
N ASN A 268 -6.82 11.25 -15.85
CA ASN A 268 -8.01 11.99 -16.26
C ASN A 268 -9.20 11.78 -15.30
N GLU A 269 -10.41 11.55 -15.80
CA GLU A 269 -11.61 11.32 -14.97
C GLU A 269 -11.85 9.84 -14.64
N SER A 270 -10.86 8.98 -14.88
CA SER A 270 -10.92 7.55 -14.55
C SER A 270 -11.09 7.32 -13.04
N SER A 271 -11.88 6.33 -12.65
CA SER A 271 -12.16 6.07 -11.23
C SER A 271 -12.50 4.61 -10.93
N GLU A 272 -12.44 4.23 -9.66
CA GLU A 272 -12.98 2.95 -9.14
C GLU A 272 -12.37 1.68 -9.76
N ASN A 273 -11.16 1.76 -10.30
CA ASN A 273 -10.46 0.60 -10.86
C ASN A 273 -9.81 -0.24 -9.75
N LEU A 274 -9.79 -1.57 -9.92
CA LEU A 274 -9.21 -2.51 -8.95
C LEU A 274 -8.08 -3.31 -9.57
N PHE A 275 -6.97 -3.40 -8.86
CA PHE A 275 -5.82 -4.23 -9.19
C PHE A 275 -5.55 -5.20 -8.04
N GLU A 276 -5.75 -6.50 -8.28
CA GLU A 276 -5.43 -7.57 -7.34
C GLU A 276 -4.23 -8.35 -7.88
N ILE A 277 -3.10 -8.26 -7.17
CA ILE A 277 -1.91 -9.03 -7.52
C ILE A 277 -2.11 -10.48 -7.04
N GLY A 278 -2.10 -11.47 -7.92
CA GLY A 278 -2.06 -12.87 -7.52
C GLY A 278 -0.64 -13.35 -7.22
N PHE A 279 0.32 -12.88 -8.02
CA PHE A 279 1.74 -13.14 -7.84
C PHE A 279 2.55 -11.95 -8.33
N GLY A 280 3.62 -11.60 -7.62
CA GLY A 280 4.61 -10.71 -8.19
C GLY A 280 5.93 -10.76 -7.44
N GLY A 281 6.99 -10.46 -8.19
CA GLY A 281 8.38 -10.56 -7.78
C GLY A 281 9.29 -9.82 -8.75
N GLY A 282 10.58 -9.73 -8.40
CA GLY A 282 11.58 -8.97 -9.14
C GLY A 282 12.00 -7.67 -8.44
N GLU A 283 12.70 -6.81 -9.16
CA GLU A 283 13.33 -5.58 -8.64
C GLU A 283 12.35 -4.48 -8.17
N ALA A 284 11.06 -4.65 -8.45
CA ALA A 284 10.05 -3.59 -8.37
C ALA A 284 9.05 -3.76 -7.20
N TYR A 285 9.48 -4.32 -6.08
CA TYR A 285 8.66 -4.49 -4.87
C TYR A 285 9.02 -3.43 -3.82
N PRO A 286 8.05 -2.83 -3.08
CA PRO A 286 6.61 -3.11 -3.09
C PRO A 286 5.86 -2.49 -4.27
N PHE A 287 4.74 -3.10 -4.67
CA PHE A 287 3.91 -2.58 -5.76
C PHE A 287 3.00 -1.42 -5.31
N SER A 288 2.69 -0.53 -6.24
CA SER A 288 1.79 0.61 -6.06
C SER A 288 0.96 0.89 -7.32
N VAL A 289 -0.06 1.73 -7.18
CA VAL A 289 -0.81 2.34 -8.28
C VAL A 289 -0.55 3.84 -8.25
N ASP A 290 -0.11 4.40 -9.38
CA ASP A 290 0.03 5.84 -9.60
C ASP A 290 -1.32 6.39 -10.07
N ASP A 291 -2.20 6.68 -9.13
CA ASP A 291 -3.52 7.25 -9.41
C ASP A 291 -3.44 8.79 -9.42
N GLN A 292 -3.27 9.35 -10.62
CA GLN A 292 -3.22 10.79 -10.89
C GLN A 292 -4.56 11.29 -11.45
N SER A 293 -5.62 10.49 -11.34
CA SER A 293 -6.93 10.89 -11.81
C SER A 293 -7.53 11.98 -10.93
N LYS A 294 -8.58 12.62 -11.45
CA LYS A 294 -9.41 13.58 -10.72
C LYS A 294 -10.10 12.95 -9.51
N PHE A 295 -10.27 11.63 -9.51
CA PHE A 295 -10.95 10.85 -8.48
C PHE A 295 -10.06 9.65 -8.07
N PRO A 296 -8.99 9.88 -7.29
CA PRO A 296 -7.95 8.89 -7.03
C PRO A 296 -8.41 7.83 -6.01
N VAL A 297 -9.35 7.00 -6.42
CA VAL A 297 -9.99 5.95 -5.61
C VAL A 297 -9.71 4.56 -6.15
N SER A 298 -8.80 4.42 -7.12
CA SER A 298 -8.39 3.11 -7.61
C SER A 298 -7.62 2.36 -6.53
N LYS A 299 -7.92 1.06 -6.37
CA LYS A 299 -7.39 0.25 -5.27
C LYS A 299 -6.41 -0.80 -5.76
N LEU A 300 -5.28 -0.91 -5.07
CA LEU A 300 -4.38 -2.04 -5.16
C LEU A 300 -4.63 -3.01 -3.99
N VAL A 301 -4.67 -4.30 -4.29
CA VAL A 301 -4.77 -5.38 -3.29
C VAL A 301 -3.56 -6.29 -3.46
N LEU A 302 -2.79 -6.44 -2.39
CA LEU A 302 -1.58 -7.25 -2.35
C LEU A 302 -1.77 -8.44 -1.39
N PRO A 303 -1.54 -9.69 -1.82
CA PRO A 303 -1.69 -10.86 -0.96
C PRO A 303 -0.81 -10.81 0.28
N ARG A 304 0.38 -10.20 0.17
CA ARG A 304 1.36 -10.12 1.26
C ARG A 304 0.99 -9.12 2.35
N SER A 305 0.18 -8.11 2.04
CA SER A 305 -0.27 -7.11 3.01
C SER A 305 -1.76 -7.19 3.30
N TYR A 306 -2.49 -8.10 2.65
CA TYR A 306 -3.94 -8.24 2.76
C TYR A 306 -4.45 -8.18 4.21
N LEU A 307 -3.94 -9.02 5.11
CA LEU A 307 -4.41 -9.02 6.51
C LEU A 307 -3.97 -7.79 7.30
N ARG A 308 -2.90 -7.11 6.88
CA ARG A 308 -2.47 -5.84 7.49
C ARG A 308 -3.41 -4.71 7.05
N ASP A 309 -3.67 -4.63 5.75
CA ASP A 309 -4.41 -3.53 5.14
C ASP A 309 -5.91 -3.63 5.45
N GLU A 310 -6.43 -4.86 5.67
CA GLU A 310 -7.82 -5.09 6.10
C GLU A 310 -8.04 -5.03 7.61
N ALA A 311 -6.99 -4.92 8.43
CA ALA A 311 -7.11 -4.78 9.88
C ALA A 311 -7.74 -3.42 10.24
N ASN A 312 -9.07 -3.40 10.34
CA ASN A 312 -9.88 -2.18 10.50
C ASN A 312 -10.69 -2.14 11.82
N LEU A 313 -10.44 -3.07 12.75
CA LEU A 313 -11.07 -3.10 14.07
C LEU A 313 -10.09 -2.59 15.14
N PRO A 314 -10.04 -1.28 15.43
CA PRO A 314 -9.15 -0.76 16.48
C PRO A 314 -9.64 -1.20 17.85
N ILE A 315 -8.77 -1.83 18.63
CA ILE A 315 -9.04 -2.22 20.03
C ILE A 315 -8.28 -1.35 21.04
N PHE A 316 -7.27 -0.60 20.57
CA PHE A 316 -6.52 0.33 21.41
C PHE A 316 -5.85 1.44 20.59
N SER A 317 -5.76 2.63 21.18
CA SER A 317 -4.89 3.71 20.75
C SER A 317 -4.24 4.33 21.97
N SER A 318 -2.91 4.49 21.94
CA SER A 318 -2.17 5.14 23.03
C SER A 318 -2.46 6.64 23.11
N GLY A 319 -2.99 7.24 22.04
CA GLY A 319 -2.92 8.67 21.81
C GLY A 319 -1.48 9.18 21.66
N PRO A 320 -1.27 10.51 21.56
CA PRO A 320 0.05 11.11 21.42
C PRO A 320 0.81 11.05 22.76
N LEU A 321 1.59 9.99 22.97
CA LEU A 321 2.31 9.71 24.22
C LEU A 321 3.17 10.89 24.68
N HIS A 322 3.86 11.54 23.74
CA HIS A 322 4.72 12.70 23.98
C HIS A 322 3.99 13.93 24.52
N ARG A 323 2.68 14.07 24.26
CA ARG A 323 1.83 15.16 24.77
C ARG A 323 1.05 14.77 26.02
N LEU A 324 0.79 13.47 26.18
CA LEU A 324 0.04 12.95 27.31
C LEU A 324 0.93 12.77 28.54
N GLY A 325 2.20 12.42 28.34
CA GLY A 325 3.14 12.17 29.41
C GLY A 325 3.58 13.42 30.16
N ALA A 326 4.02 13.24 31.40
CA ALA A 326 4.50 14.33 32.25
C ALA A 326 5.55 13.85 33.27
N TYR A 327 6.49 14.74 33.61
CA TYR A 327 7.40 14.53 34.74
C TYR A 327 6.69 14.91 36.03
N ALA A 328 6.25 13.88 36.76
CA ALA A 328 5.33 14.04 37.88
C ALA A 328 5.88 13.46 39.19
N ARG A 329 7.16 13.04 39.18
CA ARG A 329 7.94 12.45 40.29
C ARG A 329 9.33 13.06 40.32
N GLY A 330 9.91 13.29 41.49
CA GLY A 330 11.13 14.09 41.68
C GLY A 330 12.44 13.54 41.09
N ASP A 331 12.43 12.35 40.51
CA ASP A 331 13.59 11.65 39.94
C ASP A 331 13.67 11.70 38.40
N ASN A 332 12.89 12.58 37.76
CA ASN A 332 12.82 12.74 36.30
C ASN A 332 12.29 11.52 35.53
N ALA A 333 11.59 10.57 36.16
CA ALA A 333 10.85 9.56 35.41
C ALA A 333 9.48 10.12 34.94
N PRO A 334 9.20 10.14 33.63
CA PRO A 334 7.90 10.53 33.15
C PRO A 334 6.86 9.43 33.41
N TYR A 335 5.61 9.83 33.59
CA TYR A 335 4.45 8.95 33.59
C TYR A 335 3.67 9.12 32.29
N MET A 336 3.19 8.02 31.71
CA MET A 336 2.37 8.00 30.50
C MET A 336 1.02 7.36 30.84
N PRO A 337 -0.10 8.09 30.73
CA PRO A 337 -1.35 7.67 31.33
C PRO A 337 -2.09 6.53 30.60
N THR A 338 -1.63 6.16 29.41
CA THR A 338 -2.31 5.19 28.53
C THR A 338 -1.54 3.89 28.36
N VAL A 339 -0.36 3.77 28.96
CA VAL A 339 0.56 2.64 28.77
C VAL A 339 1.33 2.35 30.06
N HIS A 340 1.75 1.11 30.27
CA HIS A 340 2.77 0.79 31.27
C HIS A 340 4.17 0.89 30.65
N VAL A 341 5.18 0.94 31.51
CA VAL A 341 6.60 0.87 31.17
C VAL A 341 7.19 -0.47 31.66
N ALA A 342 8.11 -1.05 30.88
CA ALA A 342 8.78 -2.30 31.21
C ALA A 342 10.28 -2.23 30.90
N ARG A 343 11.05 -3.07 31.59
CA ARG A 343 12.48 -3.29 31.38
C ARG A 343 12.70 -4.67 30.78
N TYR A 344 13.61 -4.78 29.81
CA TYR A 344 13.86 -6.05 29.10
C TYR A 344 14.25 -7.20 30.04
N ASN A 345 14.93 -6.93 31.15
CA ASN A 345 15.40 -7.94 32.10
C ASN A 345 14.44 -8.20 33.27
N SER A 346 13.16 -7.79 33.15
CA SER A 346 12.16 -7.97 34.21
C SER A 346 10.78 -8.30 33.63
N THR A 347 9.98 -9.01 34.40
CA THR A 347 8.55 -9.26 34.12
C THR A 347 7.64 -8.15 34.66
N ASP A 348 8.19 -7.20 35.41
CA ASP A 348 7.42 -6.18 36.12
C ASP A 348 6.62 -5.26 35.19
N VAL A 349 5.51 -4.76 35.70
CA VAL A 349 4.62 -3.80 35.05
C VAL A 349 4.70 -2.51 35.86
N ASN A 350 5.33 -1.49 35.28
CA ASN A 350 5.64 -0.26 36.01
C ASN A 350 4.85 0.92 35.44
N ARG A 351 4.51 1.89 36.29
CA ARG A 351 3.97 3.20 35.83
C ARG A 351 5.06 4.09 35.25
N TYR A 352 6.29 3.90 35.72
CA TYR A 352 7.45 4.71 35.39
C TYR A 352 8.72 3.89 35.67
N VAL A 353 9.84 4.32 35.10
CA VAL A 353 11.16 3.75 35.37
C VAL A 353 12.10 4.89 35.72
N SER A 354 12.66 4.85 36.93
CA SER A 354 13.65 5.83 37.41
C SER A 354 14.89 5.86 36.53
N GLY A 355 15.42 7.04 36.25
CA GLY A 355 16.63 7.23 35.43
C GLY A 355 16.37 7.93 34.10
N THR A 356 17.33 7.86 33.18
CA THR A 356 17.29 8.56 31.87
C THR A 356 16.82 7.66 30.73
N TYR A 357 16.04 6.62 31.04
CA TYR A 357 15.62 5.58 30.10
C TYR A 357 14.43 5.98 29.22
N VAL A 358 13.63 6.95 29.70
CA VAL A 358 12.49 7.51 28.99
C VAL A 358 12.62 9.02 28.99
N GLU A 359 12.62 9.62 27.81
CA GLU A 359 12.68 11.07 27.66
C GLU A 359 11.45 11.59 26.90
N LEU A 360 10.79 12.61 27.46
CA LEU A 360 9.73 13.34 26.78
C LEU A 360 10.33 14.51 26.00
N THR A 361 10.08 14.55 24.69
CA THR A 361 10.35 15.70 23.82
C THR A 361 9.03 16.29 23.30
N PRO A 362 9.03 17.48 22.68
CA PRO A 362 7.84 18.04 22.04
C PRO A 362 7.25 17.18 20.92
N ASP A 363 8.06 16.30 20.30
CA ASP A 363 7.68 15.59 19.07
C ASP A 363 7.49 14.08 19.27
N TYR A 364 8.15 13.49 20.27
CA TYR A 364 8.13 12.04 20.56
C TYR A 364 8.58 11.74 22.00
N ILE A 365 8.31 10.52 22.45
CA ILE A 365 9.01 9.91 23.58
C ILE A 365 10.22 9.15 23.04
N GLU A 366 11.36 9.24 23.72
CA GLU A 366 12.53 8.43 23.39
C GLU A 366 12.72 7.34 24.44
N LEU A 367 12.78 6.07 24.00
CA LEU A 367 13.08 4.91 24.83
C LEU A 367 14.48 4.38 24.49
N ARG A 368 15.24 3.97 25.51
CA ARG A 368 16.61 3.46 25.37
C ARG A 368 16.98 2.41 26.43
N ASP A 369 18.10 1.74 26.19
CA ASP A 369 18.75 0.76 27.07
C ASP A 369 17.84 -0.41 27.50
N GLY A 370 17.01 -0.93 26.59
CA GLY A 370 16.08 -2.03 26.84
C GLY A 370 14.83 -1.60 27.61
N THR A 371 14.28 -0.45 27.24
CA THR A 371 13.05 0.11 27.82
C THR A 371 11.92 0.03 26.82
N SER A 372 10.74 -0.32 27.31
CA SER A 372 9.56 -0.44 26.47
C SER A 372 8.34 0.18 27.11
N VAL A 373 7.41 0.64 26.27
CA VAL A 373 6.04 0.96 26.66
C VAL A 373 5.08 -0.07 26.08
N GLY A 374 3.95 -0.30 26.73
CA GLY A 374 2.99 -1.24 26.18
C GLY A 374 1.68 -1.35 26.94
N VAL A 375 0.92 -2.37 26.57
CA VAL A 375 -0.36 -2.74 27.16
C VAL A 375 -0.52 -4.27 27.15
N PHE A 376 -1.36 -4.77 28.02
CA PHE A 376 -1.94 -6.10 27.93
C PHE A 376 -3.16 -6.12 27.03
N VAL A 377 -3.33 -7.21 26.31
CA VAL A 377 -4.56 -7.55 25.58
C VAL A 377 -5.06 -8.88 26.15
N ASP A 378 -6.21 -8.84 26.81
CA ASP A 378 -6.92 -10.04 27.23
C ASP A 378 -7.68 -10.62 26.03
N THR A 379 -7.50 -11.91 25.81
CA THR A 379 -8.11 -12.67 24.71
C THR A 379 -8.82 -13.92 25.23
N SER A 380 -9.06 -14.01 26.54
CA SER A 380 -9.66 -15.15 27.23
C SER A 380 -11.16 -15.27 26.98
N ASN A 381 -11.85 -14.15 26.77
CA ASN A 381 -13.28 -14.07 26.48
C ASN A 381 -13.65 -14.45 25.03
N THR A 382 -12.78 -15.20 24.36
CA THR A 382 -12.94 -15.56 22.94
C THR A 382 -13.13 -17.07 22.81
N ASN A 383 -14.30 -17.50 22.33
CA ASN A 383 -14.57 -18.89 21.98
C ASN A 383 -14.08 -19.19 20.55
N VAL A 384 -12.88 -18.74 20.22
CA VAL A 384 -12.30 -18.89 18.88
C VAL A 384 -11.41 -20.12 18.89
N ALA A 385 -11.80 -21.14 18.13
CA ALA A 385 -11.03 -22.39 17.98
C ALA A 385 -9.75 -22.20 17.14
N GLY A 386 -9.65 -21.09 16.40
CA GLY A 386 -8.53 -20.75 15.52
C GLY A 386 -7.56 -19.70 16.08
N LEU A 387 -6.59 -19.33 15.25
CA LEU A 387 -5.65 -18.24 15.55
C LEU A 387 -6.39 -16.92 15.77
N LYS A 388 -5.83 -16.07 16.64
CA LYS A 388 -6.31 -14.69 16.90
C LYS A 388 -5.30 -13.72 16.32
N ARG A 389 -5.72 -12.81 15.43
CA ARG A 389 -4.79 -12.02 14.61
C ARG A 389 -4.86 -10.53 14.93
N PHE A 390 -3.68 -9.92 15.01
CA PHE A 390 -3.49 -8.52 15.39
C PHE A 390 -2.48 -7.82 14.49
N VAL A 391 -2.62 -6.50 14.41
CA VAL A 391 -1.68 -5.59 13.76
C VAL A 391 -1.34 -4.46 14.72
N ILE A 392 -0.05 -4.25 14.95
CA ILE A 392 0.46 -3.08 15.67
C ILE A 392 0.83 -2.01 14.65
N ARG A 393 0.16 -0.87 14.72
CA ARG A 393 0.50 0.31 13.93
C ARG A 393 1.18 1.33 14.82
N LYS A 394 2.22 1.99 14.32
CA LYS A 394 3.03 2.91 15.10
C LYS A 394 3.38 4.16 14.30
N ASP A 395 3.46 5.26 15.02
CA ASP A 395 3.94 6.55 14.52
C ASP A 395 5.22 6.88 15.27
N CYS A 396 6.34 6.88 14.55
CA CYS A 396 7.68 7.09 15.09
C CYS A 396 8.50 8.00 14.18
N ALA A 397 9.60 8.54 14.69
CA ALA A 397 10.52 9.32 13.87
C ALA A 397 11.32 8.42 12.90
N ASP A 398 11.54 8.90 11.68
CA ASP A 398 12.31 8.22 10.62
C ASP A 398 13.69 7.79 11.13
N GLY A 399 14.02 6.52 10.93
CA GLY A 399 15.21 5.82 11.42
C GLY A 399 15.11 5.22 12.83
N PHE A 400 14.02 5.46 13.58
CA PHE A 400 13.90 5.15 15.01
C PHE A 400 12.65 4.34 15.38
N GLY A 401 12.26 3.40 14.53
CA GLY A 401 11.02 2.63 14.70
C GLY A 401 11.06 1.49 15.73
N GLY A 402 12.25 1.09 16.21
CA GLY A 402 12.41 0.10 17.28
C GLY A 402 11.76 -1.26 17.00
N ARG A 403 11.40 -1.98 18.08
CA ARG A 403 10.87 -3.35 18.04
C ARG A 403 9.48 -3.46 18.66
N VAL A 404 8.77 -4.51 18.26
CA VAL A 404 7.52 -4.96 18.88
C VAL A 404 7.76 -6.34 19.47
N ASN A 405 7.45 -6.48 20.75
CA ASN A 405 7.59 -7.71 21.52
C ASN A 405 6.21 -8.15 22.00
N VAL A 406 5.94 -9.45 21.91
CA VAL A 406 4.68 -10.09 22.30
C VAL A 406 5.00 -11.15 23.35
N VAL A 407 4.67 -10.86 24.60
CA VAL A 407 4.73 -11.85 25.70
C VAL A 407 3.39 -12.58 25.74
N CYS A 408 3.42 -13.90 25.78
CA CYS A 408 2.21 -14.73 25.81
C CYS A 408 1.96 -15.27 27.22
N TYR A 409 0.70 -15.27 27.65
CA TYR A 409 0.27 -15.79 28.94
C TYR A 409 -0.82 -16.85 28.76
N ASP A 410 -0.81 -17.87 29.62
CA ASP A 410 -1.90 -18.81 29.76
C ASP A 410 -3.09 -18.21 30.54
N GLY A 411 -4.13 -19.03 30.77
CA GLY A 411 -5.33 -18.61 31.53
C GLY A 411 -5.09 -18.36 33.01
N ASN A 412 -3.97 -18.82 33.58
CA ASN A 412 -3.58 -18.60 34.96
C ASN A 412 -2.64 -17.39 35.12
N GLY A 413 -2.29 -16.72 34.01
CA GLY A 413 -1.37 -15.59 34.00
C GLY A 413 0.12 -15.99 34.05
N VAL A 414 0.45 -17.25 33.76
CA VAL A 414 1.84 -17.72 33.63
C VAL A 414 2.35 -17.41 32.23
N ILE A 415 3.60 -16.93 32.12
CA ILE A 415 4.24 -16.68 30.83
C ILE A 415 4.49 -18.02 30.13
N LEU A 416 4.04 -18.11 28.87
CA LEU A 416 4.26 -19.25 28.00
C LEU A 416 5.65 -19.15 27.35
N THR A 417 6.49 -20.15 27.59
CA THR A 417 7.78 -20.31 26.91
C THR A 417 7.60 -20.91 25.53
N ASP A 418 8.47 -20.56 24.56
CA ASP A 418 8.42 -21.16 23.21
C ASP A 418 8.43 -22.68 23.24
N ASP A 419 7.60 -23.27 22.38
CA ASP A 419 7.40 -24.73 22.31
C ASP A 419 8.29 -25.41 21.26
N GLY A 420 9.25 -24.66 20.67
CA GLY A 420 10.24 -25.10 19.70
C GLY A 420 9.68 -25.40 18.30
N ASN A 421 8.62 -26.19 18.23
CA ASN A 421 8.09 -26.74 16.98
C ASN A 421 6.83 -26.01 16.47
N ASN A 422 6.11 -25.26 17.31
CA ASN A 422 4.83 -24.66 16.96
C ASN A 422 4.58 -23.32 17.71
N PRO A 423 5.38 -22.28 17.41
CA PRO A 423 5.46 -21.07 18.21
C PRO A 423 4.08 -20.46 18.48
N TYR A 424 3.91 -19.95 19.71
CA TYR A 424 2.67 -19.31 20.16
C TYR A 424 2.32 -18.06 19.37
N VAL A 425 3.32 -17.40 18.79
CA VAL A 425 3.18 -16.22 17.95
C VAL A 425 3.72 -16.53 16.56
N LYS A 426 2.87 -16.35 15.55
CA LYS A 426 3.19 -16.55 14.13
C LYS A 426 3.05 -15.23 13.39
N GLY A 427 3.71 -15.09 12.24
CA GLY A 427 3.57 -13.92 11.39
C GLY A 427 3.73 -14.29 9.92
N TYR A 428 3.99 -13.30 9.08
CA TYR A 428 4.22 -13.54 7.66
C TYR A 428 5.51 -14.32 7.42
N SER A 429 5.56 -15.05 6.30
CA SER A 429 6.73 -15.86 5.94
C SER A 429 8.02 -15.05 5.78
N ASN A 430 7.92 -13.77 5.43
CA ASN A 430 9.01 -12.80 5.27
C ASN A 430 9.21 -11.86 6.48
N SER A 431 8.35 -11.94 7.50
CA SER A 431 8.45 -11.16 8.72
C SER A 431 8.00 -12.03 9.89
N ARG A 432 8.81 -13.06 10.16
CA ARG A 432 8.52 -14.07 11.19
C ARG A 432 8.92 -13.51 12.56
N PRO A 433 8.00 -13.46 13.54
CA PRO A 433 8.36 -13.26 14.93
C PRO A 433 9.29 -14.40 15.37
N TYR A 434 10.30 -14.08 16.15
CA TYR A 434 11.21 -15.07 16.71
C TYR A 434 11.24 -14.97 18.24
N TRP A 435 11.49 -16.10 18.89
CA TRP A 435 11.52 -16.19 20.35
C TRP A 435 12.80 -15.62 20.95
N VAL A 436 12.66 -14.92 22.07
CA VAL A 436 13.75 -14.48 22.94
C VAL A 436 13.39 -14.77 24.40
N GLY A 437 14.08 -15.75 24.99
CA GLY A 437 13.85 -16.16 26.38
C GLY A 437 14.43 -15.22 27.45
N SER A 438 15.43 -14.42 27.09
CA SER A 438 16.12 -13.52 28.02
C SER A 438 15.41 -12.19 28.25
N GLU A 439 14.35 -11.89 27.49
CA GLU A 439 13.64 -10.61 27.53
C GLU A 439 12.22 -10.79 28.06
N TYR A 440 11.82 -9.97 29.04
CA TYR A 440 10.48 -9.90 29.63
C TYR A 440 9.95 -11.23 30.20
N GLY A 441 10.84 -12.14 30.60
CA GLY A 441 10.50 -13.51 31.01
C GLY A 441 10.23 -14.47 29.84
N GLY A 442 10.36 -13.99 28.60
CA GLY A 442 10.14 -14.74 27.36
C GLY A 442 9.16 -14.02 26.43
N CYS A 443 9.60 -13.64 25.24
CA CYS A 443 8.75 -12.94 24.27
C CYS A 443 9.02 -13.38 22.81
N TYR A 444 8.08 -13.08 21.92
CA TYR A 444 8.29 -13.13 20.47
C TYR A 444 8.43 -11.71 19.94
N LYS A 445 9.45 -11.44 19.12
CA LYS A 445 9.71 -10.09 18.59
C LYS A 445 10.05 -10.06 17.11
N ASN A 446 9.98 -8.88 16.50
CA ASN A 446 10.37 -8.67 15.11
C ASN A 446 11.91 -8.63 14.91
N GLY A 447 12.36 -9.18 13.78
CA GLY A 447 13.76 -9.41 13.42
C GLY A 447 14.64 -8.17 13.26
N GLN A 448 14.08 -7.03 12.86
CA GLN A 448 14.80 -5.78 12.59
C GLN A 448 14.07 -4.55 13.13
N ASP A 449 14.79 -3.45 13.36
CA ASP A 449 14.17 -2.16 13.68
C ASP A 449 13.33 -1.76 12.47
N SER A 450 12.09 -1.33 12.69
CA SER A 450 11.18 -1.02 11.59
C SER A 450 10.23 0.08 11.99
N GLU A 451 9.89 1.00 11.10
CA GLU A 451 8.79 1.96 11.31
C GLU A 451 7.43 1.37 10.90
N GLY A 452 7.44 0.31 10.09
CA GLY A 452 6.23 -0.28 9.54
C GLY A 452 5.40 -1.06 10.55
N ASP A 453 4.16 -1.34 10.16
CA ASP A 453 3.23 -2.13 10.97
C ASP A 453 3.74 -3.56 11.20
N PHE A 454 3.39 -4.11 12.36
CA PHE A 454 3.74 -5.48 12.75
C PHE A 454 2.50 -6.36 12.89
N TYR A 455 2.33 -7.29 11.95
CA TYR A 455 1.29 -8.31 12.00
C TYR A 455 1.77 -9.54 12.79
N PHE A 456 0.89 -10.09 13.61
CA PHE A 456 1.09 -11.40 14.21
C PHE A 456 -0.24 -12.11 14.49
N ALA A 457 -0.15 -13.44 14.62
CA ALA A 457 -1.24 -14.33 14.98
C ALA A 457 -0.85 -15.13 16.21
N ILE A 458 -1.74 -15.22 17.19
CA ILE A 458 -1.53 -16.02 18.40
C ILE A 458 -2.41 -17.24 18.42
N ARG A 459 -1.95 -18.31 19.06
CA ARG A 459 -2.71 -19.56 19.18
C ARG A 459 -3.87 -19.46 20.19
N PRO A 460 -4.90 -20.33 20.08
CA PRO A 460 -6.04 -20.35 21.01
C PRO A 460 -5.67 -20.49 22.50
N GLU A 461 -4.56 -21.16 22.80
CA GLU A 461 -4.06 -21.42 24.16
C GLU A 461 -3.58 -20.15 24.85
N VAL A 462 -3.13 -19.14 24.09
CA VAL A 462 -2.75 -17.85 24.63
C VAL A 462 -4.01 -17.11 25.08
N LYS A 463 -4.14 -16.86 26.38
CA LYS A 463 -5.33 -16.20 26.95
C LYS A 463 -5.11 -14.71 27.18
N LYS A 464 -3.87 -14.28 27.33
CA LYS A 464 -3.51 -12.86 27.42
C LYS A 464 -2.16 -12.64 26.73
N ILE A 465 -1.98 -11.48 26.11
CA ILE A 465 -0.68 -11.04 25.60
C ILE A 465 -0.28 -9.72 26.24
N ARG A 466 1.03 -9.45 26.32
CA ARG A 466 1.59 -8.13 26.59
C ARG A 466 2.32 -7.67 25.34
N VAL A 467 1.82 -6.61 24.73
CA VAL A 467 2.44 -5.97 23.56
C VAL A 467 3.33 -4.84 24.05
N LEU A 468 4.61 -4.89 23.70
CA LEU A 468 5.64 -3.95 24.15
C LEU A 468 6.38 -3.38 22.95
N LEU A 469 6.39 -2.05 22.82
CA LEU A 469 7.23 -1.34 21.87
C LEU A 469 8.52 -0.94 22.58
N SER A 470 9.66 -1.41 22.10
CA SER A 470 10.97 -1.21 22.71
C SER A 470 11.95 -0.54 21.74
N ASP A 471 13.05 -0.03 22.29
CA ASP A 471 14.27 0.19 21.52
C ASP A 471 14.77 -1.13 20.89
N GLY A 472 15.68 -0.99 19.93
CA GLY A 472 16.28 -2.10 19.21
C GLY A 472 17.77 -1.84 18.99
N SER A 473 18.19 -1.85 17.73
CA SER A 473 19.55 -1.42 17.39
C SER A 473 19.74 0.09 17.63
N ASN A 474 18.67 0.86 17.41
CA ASN A 474 18.58 2.28 17.75
C ASN A 474 17.59 2.50 18.91
N ASN A 475 17.65 3.68 19.52
CA ASN A 475 16.60 4.17 20.41
C ASN A 475 15.24 4.17 19.67
N LEU A 476 14.14 3.96 20.40
CA LEU A 476 12.80 4.13 19.83
C LEU A 476 12.34 5.56 20.05
N ARG A 477 11.98 6.27 18.98
CA ARG A 477 11.36 7.62 19.04
C ARG A 477 9.90 7.55 18.66
N LEU A 478 9.04 7.31 19.64
CA LEU A 478 7.63 6.98 19.45
C LEU A 478 6.72 8.19 19.72
N ARG A 479 5.77 8.45 18.83
CA ARG A 479 4.72 9.45 19.03
C ARG A 479 3.45 8.80 19.57
N SER A 480 3.02 7.71 18.93
CA SER A 480 1.83 6.93 19.29
C SER A 480 1.88 5.51 18.71
N PHE A 481 1.05 4.61 19.23
CA PHE A 481 0.76 3.33 18.60
C PHE A 481 -0.70 2.91 18.84
N SER A 482 -1.15 1.97 18.03
CA SER A 482 -2.49 1.39 18.09
C SER A 482 -2.45 -0.11 17.81
N ILE A 483 -3.46 -0.80 18.31
CA ILE A 483 -3.64 -2.23 18.11
C ILE A 483 -4.95 -2.42 17.35
N TYR A 484 -4.84 -3.08 16.20
CA TYR A 484 -5.97 -3.48 15.39
C TYR A 484 -6.12 -4.99 15.45
N GLN A 485 -7.36 -5.42 15.49
CA GLN A 485 -7.75 -6.79 15.34
C GLN A 485 -8.17 -7.07 13.90
N VAL A 486 -7.89 -8.28 13.43
CA VAL A 486 -8.30 -8.73 12.09
C VAL A 486 -9.57 -9.57 12.16
N ASP A 487 -9.68 -10.41 13.19
CA ASP A 487 -10.80 -11.36 13.37
C ASP A 487 -11.96 -10.71 14.14
N PRO A 488 -13.14 -10.45 13.57
CA PRO A 488 -14.24 -9.79 14.29
C PRO A 488 -14.75 -10.59 15.50
N ASP A 489 -14.60 -11.92 15.50
CA ASP A 489 -15.11 -12.79 16.58
C ASP A 489 -14.19 -12.85 17.82
N VAL A 490 -13.02 -12.20 17.76
CA VAL A 490 -12.12 -12.07 18.91
C VAL A 490 -12.58 -10.86 19.73
N ASN A 491 -13.27 -11.04 20.85
CA ASN A 491 -13.68 -9.90 21.69
C ASN A 491 -12.55 -9.37 22.60
N ALA A 492 -11.38 -9.02 22.06
CA ALA A 492 -10.24 -8.61 22.88
C ALA A 492 -10.49 -7.33 23.71
N THR A 493 -10.00 -7.31 24.94
CA THR A 493 -10.01 -6.11 25.82
C THR A 493 -8.58 -5.68 26.15
N VAL A 494 -8.37 -4.38 26.30
CA VAL A 494 -7.02 -3.82 26.49
C VAL A 494 -6.91 -3.13 27.86
N MET A 495 -5.77 -3.35 28.52
CA MET A 495 -5.45 -2.80 29.82
C MET A 495 -3.94 -2.52 29.93
N THR A 496 -3.56 -1.53 30.72
CA THR A 496 -2.19 -1.22 31.11
C THR A 496 -1.66 -2.14 32.22
N GLY A 497 -2.52 -2.79 33.01
CA GLY A 497 -2.11 -3.62 34.15
C GLY A 497 -1.64 -2.82 35.37
N VAL A 498 -1.93 -1.50 35.41
CA VAL A 498 -1.62 -0.60 36.54
C VAL A 498 -2.86 0.18 37.02
N GLU A 499 -4.06 -0.22 36.59
CA GLU A 499 -5.34 0.47 36.78
C GLU A 499 -5.80 0.61 38.24
N ASP A 500 -5.43 -0.31 39.14
CA ASP A 500 -5.97 -0.42 40.51
C ASP A 500 -5.72 0.80 41.41
N SER A 501 -5.01 1.81 40.92
CA SER A 501 -4.77 3.08 41.64
C SER A 501 -5.13 4.33 40.82
N VAL A 502 -5.39 4.21 39.51
CA VAL A 502 -5.74 5.35 38.64
C VAL A 502 -6.44 4.85 37.37
N PRO A 503 -7.60 5.43 36.99
CA PRO A 503 -8.23 5.12 35.71
C PRO A 503 -7.32 5.39 34.50
N LEU A 504 -7.51 4.62 33.42
CA LEU A 504 -6.79 4.80 32.15
C LEU A 504 -6.95 6.23 31.60
N GLY A 505 -5.85 6.80 31.10
CA GLY A 505 -5.86 8.15 30.49
C GLY A 505 -5.76 9.30 31.48
N VAL A 506 -5.74 9.01 32.80
CA VAL A 506 -5.61 10.02 33.85
C VAL A 506 -4.15 10.23 34.22
N ASN A 507 -3.73 11.51 34.30
CA ASN A 507 -2.39 11.88 34.75
C ASN A 507 -2.31 11.86 36.27
N ILE A 508 -1.22 11.33 36.81
CA ILE A 508 -0.91 11.35 38.23
C ILE A 508 0.40 12.05 38.52
N ALA A 509 0.56 12.49 39.76
CA ALA A 509 1.77 13.10 40.27
C ALA A 509 1.97 12.84 41.77
N GLU A 510 3.22 12.81 42.21
CA GLU A 510 3.57 12.77 43.64
C GLU A 510 3.77 14.19 44.21
N GLN A 511 3.89 15.17 43.33
CA GLN A 511 4.07 16.59 43.63
C GLN A 511 3.60 17.44 42.43
N PRO A 512 3.44 18.77 42.56
CA PRO A 512 3.18 19.63 41.40
C PRO A 512 4.21 19.36 40.28
N PRO A 513 3.76 19.18 39.01
CA PRO A 513 4.68 18.98 37.91
C PRO A 513 5.71 20.10 37.84
N TYR A 514 6.98 19.71 37.68
CA TYR A 514 8.11 20.64 37.80
C TYR A 514 9.01 20.66 36.57
N LYS A 515 8.69 19.85 35.54
CA LYS A 515 9.41 19.78 34.27
C LYS A 515 8.40 19.47 33.16
N GLY A 516 8.49 20.19 32.04
CA GLY A 516 7.64 19.96 30.85
C GLY A 516 6.76 21.17 30.52
N SER A 517 6.06 21.10 29.38
CA SER A 517 5.13 22.13 28.92
C SER A 517 3.69 21.72 29.19
N PHE A 518 2.88 22.63 29.73
CA PHE A 518 1.52 22.37 30.15
C PHE A 518 0.57 23.47 29.70
N LYS A 519 -0.65 23.08 29.32
CA LYS A 519 -1.74 24.02 29.07
C LYS A 519 -2.52 24.27 30.37
N ALA A 520 -3.07 25.47 30.51
CA ALA A 520 -4.05 25.75 31.56
C ALA A 520 -5.20 24.73 31.48
N GLY A 521 -5.65 24.25 32.64
CA GLY A 521 -6.65 23.19 32.78
C GLY A 521 -6.10 21.76 32.86
N LYS A 522 -4.80 21.53 32.60
CA LYS A 522 -4.21 20.18 32.76
C LYS A 522 -4.31 19.72 34.22
N LEU A 523 -4.91 18.56 34.42
CA LEU A 523 -5.23 17.94 35.70
C LEU A 523 -4.25 16.79 36.05
N PHE A 524 -3.84 16.72 37.31
CA PHE A 524 -3.05 15.64 37.89
C PHE A 524 -3.69 15.18 39.20
N PHE A 525 -3.87 13.88 39.39
CA PHE A 525 -4.28 13.31 40.68
C PHE A 525 -3.07 12.96 41.52
N ASN A 526 -3.18 13.10 42.84
CA ASN A 526 -2.11 12.71 43.75
C ASN A 526 -1.98 11.18 43.81
N SER A 527 -0.81 10.65 43.43
CA SER A 527 -0.51 9.20 43.48
C SER A 527 -0.03 8.71 44.84
N LEU A 528 0.25 9.61 45.79
CA LEU A 528 0.56 9.31 47.19
C LEU A 528 -0.46 9.98 48.11
N PRO A 529 -1.75 9.61 48.03
CA PRO A 529 -2.79 10.24 48.83
C PRO A 529 -2.61 9.91 50.31
N SER A 530 -2.49 10.95 51.13
CA SER A 530 -2.60 10.86 52.60
C SER A 530 -3.59 11.89 53.12
N VAL A 531 -4.21 11.62 54.28
CA VAL A 531 -5.03 12.62 54.97
C VAL A 531 -4.23 13.91 55.15
N GLY A 532 -4.81 15.05 54.78
CA GLY A 532 -4.12 16.35 54.82
C GLY A 532 -3.24 16.69 53.61
N SER A 533 -3.03 15.76 52.67
CA SER A 533 -2.34 16.04 51.40
C SER A 533 -3.29 16.59 50.35
N ALA A 534 -2.74 17.20 49.29
CA ALA A 534 -3.53 17.63 48.14
C ALA A 534 -4.18 16.42 47.45
N SER A 535 -5.45 16.53 47.04
CA SER A 535 -6.11 15.49 46.23
C SER A 535 -5.55 15.43 44.80
N GLY A 536 -4.93 16.51 44.35
CA GLY A 536 -4.34 16.66 43.03
C GLY A 536 -4.02 18.12 42.72
N TRP A 537 -3.53 18.38 41.50
CA TRP A 537 -3.12 19.69 41.03
C TRP A 537 -3.69 20.00 39.65
N ILE A 538 -4.09 21.26 39.45
CA ILE A 538 -4.53 21.79 38.16
C ILE A 538 -3.63 22.93 37.71
N CYS A 539 -3.22 22.89 36.45
CA CYS A 539 -2.45 23.97 35.84
C CYS A 539 -3.37 25.20 35.66
N THR A 540 -3.14 26.28 36.40
CA THR A 540 -3.94 27.52 36.30
C THR A 540 -3.35 28.52 35.30
N THR A 541 -2.04 28.49 35.11
CA THR A 541 -1.34 29.23 34.06
C THR A 541 -0.56 28.24 33.21
N GLY A 542 -0.85 28.18 31.91
CA GLY A 542 -0.08 27.37 30.97
C GLY A 542 1.33 27.93 30.73
N GLY A 543 2.27 27.07 30.39
CA GLY A 543 3.66 27.43 30.17
C GLY A 543 4.61 26.25 30.40
N ILE A 544 5.86 26.54 30.77
CA ILE A 544 6.88 25.55 31.10
C ILE A 544 7.01 25.45 32.63
N ALA A 545 6.87 24.23 33.16
CA ALA A 545 7.24 23.95 34.54
C ALA A 545 8.76 23.76 34.63
N THR A 546 9.38 24.45 35.59
CA THR A 546 10.80 24.27 35.92
C THR A 546 11.06 24.61 37.38
N ASN A 547 11.91 23.83 38.05
CA ASN A 547 12.42 24.16 39.38
C ASN A 547 13.71 24.99 39.36
N ASN A 548 14.31 25.18 38.19
CA ASN A 548 15.57 25.92 38.06
C ASN A 548 15.33 27.42 38.17
N SER A 549 15.46 27.99 39.36
CA SER A 549 15.46 29.45 39.51
C SER A 549 16.74 30.06 38.95
N TRP A 550 16.62 31.25 38.33
CA TRP A 550 17.80 32.04 37.98
C TRP A 550 18.55 32.47 39.24
N VAL A 551 19.88 32.41 39.19
CA VAL A 551 20.80 32.82 40.26
C VAL A 551 21.81 33.82 39.67
N ALA A 552 22.04 34.92 40.38
CA ALA A 552 23.02 35.95 40.03
C ALA A 552 24.46 35.42 40.10
N GLY A 553 25.32 35.84 39.16
CA GLY A 553 26.73 35.43 39.14
C GLY A 553 26.96 33.92 38.94
N LYS A 554 25.99 33.16 38.43
CA LYS A 554 26.12 31.71 38.19
C LYS A 554 26.53 31.44 36.75
N ALA A 555 27.42 30.47 36.55
CA ALA A 555 27.78 29.99 35.21
C ALA A 555 26.65 29.09 34.64
N TYR A 556 26.27 29.34 33.40
CA TYR A 556 25.30 28.56 32.64
C TYR A 556 25.91 28.10 31.32
N SER A 557 25.57 26.87 30.95
CA SER A 557 25.89 26.30 29.65
C SER A 557 24.74 26.55 28.66
N VAL A 558 25.05 26.54 27.36
CA VAL A 558 24.01 26.58 26.31
C VAL A 558 23.00 25.46 26.55
N GLY A 559 21.72 25.77 26.41
CA GLY A 559 20.60 24.86 26.66
C GLY A 559 20.08 24.84 28.10
N ASN A 560 20.79 25.41 29.08
CA ASN A 560 20.26 25.54 30.44
C ASN A 560 18.98 26.40 30.44
N GLN A 561 17.94 25.93 31.14
CA GLN A 561 16.69 26.66 31.33
C GLN A 561 16.53 27.14 32.77
N VAL A 562 16.08 28.39 32.94
CA VAL A 562 15.81 29.02 34.24
C VAL A 562 14.47 29.75 34.25
N LYS A 563 13.84 29.84 35.42
CA LYS A 563 12.69 30.72 35.68
C LYS A 563 13.12 32.03 36.31
N ALA A 564 12.58 33.14 35.81
CA ALA A 564 12.73 34.49 36.35
C ALA A 564 11.52 35.34 35.93
N ASN A 565 11.05 36.23 36.81
CA ASN A 565 10.02 37.23 36.48
C ASN A 565 8.75 36.65 35.83
N GLY A 566 8.32 35.44 36.23
CA GLY A 566 7.14 34.75 35.67
C GLY A 566 7.36 34.08 34.31
N ASN A 567 8.59 34.11 33.77
CA ASN A 567 8.96 33.55 32.48
C ASN A 567 10.06 32.48 32.60
N VAL A 568 10.19 31.66 31.57
CA VAL A 568 11.26 30.67 31.39
C VAL A 568 12.17 31.11 30.25
N TYR A 569 13.47 31.04 30.50
CA TYR A 569 14.53 31.46 29.59
C TYR A 569 15.50 30.30 29.34
N GLN A 570 15.98 30.17 28.11
CA GLN A 570 17.02 29.19 27.72
C GLN A 570 18.31 29.89 27.32
N ALA A 571 19.43 29.47 27.88
CA ALA A 571 20.74 30.00 27.52
C ALA A 571 21.07 29.61 26.07
N ILE A 572 21.34 30.60 25.23
CA ILE A 572 21.77 30.42 23.83
C ILE A 572 23.26 30.69 23.64
N VAL A 573 23.90 31.37 24.60
CA VAL A 573 25.35 31.57 24.68
C VAL A 573 25.77 31.27 26.11
N ALA A 574 26.74 30.37 26.31
CA ALA A 574 27.26 30.05 27.65
C ALA A 574 27.95 31.25 28.29
N GLY A 575 27.85 31.38 29.60
CA GLY A 575 28.44 32.51 30.33
C GLY A 575 28.02 32.57 31.79
N LYS A 576 28.44 33.63 32.48
CA LYS A 576 28.09 33.91 33.87
C LYS A 576 26.99 34.97 33.89
N SER A 577 25.89 34.72 34.59
CA SER A 577 24.82 35.70 34.78
C SER A 577 25.32 36.96 35.49
N GLY A 578 24.69 38.08 35.22
CA GLY A 578 24.91 39.35 35.88
C GLY A 578 24.22 39.43 37.24
N SER A 579 23.95 40.66 37.68
CA SER A 579 23.30 40.97 38.97
C SER A 579 21.78 40.96 38.90
N THR A 580 21.18 41.07 37.72
CA THR A 580 19.74 41.22 37.51
C THR A 580 19.22 40.10 36.61
N ALA A 581 18.11 39.48 37.00
CA ALA A 581 17.52 38.38 36.25
C ALA A 581 17.03 38.83 34.86
N PRO A 582 17.05 37.94 33.84
CA PRO A 582 16.52 38.27 32.52
C PRO A 582 15.03 38.64 32.56
N SER A 583 14.62 39.56 31.69
CA SER A 583 13.24 40.03 31.56
C SER A 583 12.85 40.21 30.08
N GLY A 584 11.55 40.31 29.81
CA GLY A 584 11.00 40.42 28.45
C GLY A 584 10.86 39.08 27.72
N THR A 585 10.47 39.14 26.44
CA THR A 585 10.12 37.98 25.59
C THR A 585 11.01 37.84 24.35
N GLY A 586 12.16 38.50 24.33
CA GLY A 586 13.10 38.49 23.19
C GLY A 586 13.88 37.19 23.03
N SER A 587 14.48 37.00 21.85
CA SER A 587 15.27 35.82 21.50
C SER A 587 16.77 35.92 21.82
N SER A 588 17.25 37.07 22.29
CA SER A 588 18.66 37.32 22.64
C SER A 588 18.76 38.42 23.72
N ILE A 589 18.37 38.08 24.95
CA ILE A 589 18.41 38.94 26.13
C ILE A 589 19.79 38.80 26.80
N SER A 590 20.51 39.91 26.96
CA SER A 590 21.82 39.93 27.62
C SER A 590 21.68 39.88 29.15
N ASP A 591 22.51 39.06 29.81
CA ASP A 591 22.58 38.95 31.27
C ASP A 591 24.02 38.59 31.67
N GLY A 592 24.82 39.57 32.09
CA GLY A 592 26.26 39.37 32.28
C GLY A 592 26.94 38.95 30.98
N THR A 593 27.58 37.77 30.97
CA THR A 593 28.17 37.18 29.75
C THR A 593 27.34 36.07 29.11
N VAL A 594 26.22 35.64 29.73
CA VAL A 594 25.25 34.71 29.13
C VAL A 594 24.23 35.48 28.30
N LYS A 595 23.72 34.85 27.22
CA LYS A 595 22.56 35.36 26.48
C LYS A 595 21.41 34.37 26.57
N TRP A 596 20.21 34.89 26.78
CA TRP A 596 18.98 34.12 26.97
C TRP A 596 18.02 34.30 25.81
N LYS A 597 17.29 33.24 25.48
CA LYS A 597 16.09 33.26 24.66
C LYS A 597 14.88 33.03 25.55
N TYR A 598 13.87 33.89 25.48
CA TYR A 598 12.57 33.62 26.08
C TYR A 598 11.96 32.37 25.45
N VAL A 599 11.46 31.46 26.30
CA VAL A 599 10.84 30.21 25.85
C VAL A 599 9.33 30.27 26.03
N ASP A 600 8.84 30.48 27.26
CA ASP A 600 7.42 30.59 27.58
C ASP A 600 7.21 31.18 29.00
N LYS A 601 5.96 31.37 29.44
CA LYS A 601 5.62 31.65 30.84
C LYS A 601 5.95 30.46 31.74
N VAL A 602 6.12 30.72 33.03
CA VAL A 602 6.20 29.65 34.05
C VAL A 602 4.82 29.03 34.23
N ALA A 603 4.72 27.70 34.11
CA ALA A 603 3.50 26.98 34.44
C ALA A 603 3.22 27.06 35.95
N VAL A 604 1.97 27.37 36.33
CA VAL A 604 1.54 27.48 37.73
C VAL A 604 0.49 26.42 38.02
N PHE A 605 0.68 25.69 39.13
CA PHE A 605 -0.21 24.62 39.57
C PHE A 605 -0.86 24.96 40.91
N ALA A 606 -2.19 24.88 40.98
CA ALA A 606 -2.96 25.03 42.20
C ALA A 606 -3.41 23.65 42.72
N SER A 607 -3.50 23.50 44.05
CA SER A 607 -4.12 22.33 44.67
C SER A 607 -5.64 22.35 44.45
N ILE A 608 -6.23 21.20 44.17
CA ILE A 608 -7.68 21.06 43.88
C ILE A 608 -8.50 20.85 45.16
N GLY A 609 -7.83 20.65 46.28
CA GLY A 609 -8.45 20.38 47.57
C GLY A 609 -7.50 19.58 48.45
N THR A 610 -7.90 19.37 49.70
CA THR A 610 -7.15 18.55 50.65
C THR A 610 -7.95 17.29 50.94
N ILE A 611 -7.29 16.15 51.04
CA ILE A 611 -7.93 14.89 51.43
C ILE A 611 -8.37 15.03 52.90
N GLY A 612 -9.69 15.07 53.09
CA GLY A 612 -10.32 15.21 54.40
C GLY A 612 -10.08 14.00 55.32
N LYS A 613 -10.39 14.19 56.61
CA LYS A 613 -10.41 13.10 57.60
C LYS A 613 -11.62 12.21 57.40
#